data_AF-A0ABD5PAR5-F1
#
_entry.id   AF-A0ABD5PAR5-F1
#
_cell.length_a   1.000
_cell.length_b   1.000
_cell.length_c   1.000
_cell.angle_alpha   90.00
_cell.angle_beta   90.00
_cell.angle_gamma   90.00
#
_symmetry.space_group_name_H-M   'P 1'
#
loop_
_entity.id
_entity.type
_entity.pdbx_description
1 polymer ?
#
loop_
_entity_poly.entity_id
_entity_poly.type
_entity_poly.pdbx_seq_one_letter_code
_entity_poly.pdbx_strand_id
1 'polypeptide(L)'
;MLPLDRRAVLTVVGAAWLGSFAGCLDGPSSGGPPYETREVDDGSLFGPGLQDENERAYYAALVADAEATSHFDWEQAGDADRAFVEETDFAESYLGLVQVGQLTSSMRFEVVDCKESDVNLTVVLAVRDDEPHSDDRVITTLLFRMTSDRRRVPENVAVELDVGDHHETFSGGRAGTDS
;
A
#
# COMPACT_ATOMS: atom_id res chain seq x y z
N MET A 1 13.52 -69.47 5.75
CA MET A 1 13.12 -69.03 7.10
C MET A 1 14.26 -68.20 7.66
N LEU A 2 14.14 -66.87 7.59
CA LEU A 2 15.07 -65.88 8.15
C LEU A 2 14.21 -64.79 8.82
N PRO A 3 14.57 -64.29 10.03
CA PRO A 3 13.71 -63.39 10.81
C PRO A 3 13.99 -61.89 10.60
N LEU A 4 12.90 -61.11 10.77
CA LEU A 4 12.69 -59.70 11.16
C LEU A 4 13.79 -58.61 11.04
N ASP A 5 13.46 -57.61 10.18
CA ASP A 5 13.17 -56.18 10.46
C ASP A 5 14.14 -55.30 11.29
N ARG A 6 14.51 -54.14 10.71
CA ARG A 6 14.39 -52.79 11.31
C ARG A 6 14.93 -51.69 10.38
N ARG A 7 14.04 -50.76 10.02
CA ARG A 7 14.28 -49.33 9.71
C ARG A 7 15.08 -48.99 8.45
N ALA A 8 14.34 -48.70 7.37
CA ALA A 8 14.77 -47.82 6.30
C ALA A 8 14.43 -46.36 6.65
N VAL A 9 15.44 -45.49 6.69
CA VAL A 9 15.25 -44.04 6.52
C VAL A 9 16.29 -43.61 5.50
N LEU A 10 15.81 -43.35 4.28
CA LEU A 10 16.59 -42.79 3.19
C LEU A 10 16.43 -41.27 3.25
N THR A 11 17.55 -40.60 3.51
CA THR A 11 17.68 -39.15 3.42
C THR A 11 17.55 -38.75 1.95
N VAL A 12 16.45 -38.09 1.59
CA VAL A 12 16.35 -37.40 0.29
C VAL A 12 16.66 -35.94 0.53
N VAL A 13 17.84 -35.53 0.07
CA VAL A 13 18.21 -34.14 -0.18
C VAL A 13 17.52 -33.75 -1.49
N GLY A 14 16.48 -32.95 -1.40
CA GLY A 14 15.78 -32.36 -2.54
C GLY A 14 15.69 -30.86 -2.35
N ALA A 15 16.37 -30.12 -3.21
CA ALA A 15 16.36 -28.66 -3.24
C ALA A 15 14.94 -28.11 -3.47
N ALA A 16 14.52 -27.16 -2.66
CA ALA A 16 13.39 -26.28 -2.97
C ALA A 16 13.59 -24.91 -2.29
N TRP A 17 13.84 -23.91 -3.12
CA TRP A 17 13.35 -22.53 -3.06
C TRP A 17 13.47 -21.78 -1.72
N LEU A 18 14.36 -20.79 -1.71
CA LEU A 18 14.32 -19.64 -0.80
C LEU A 18 13.05 -18.84 -1.11
N GLY A 19 11.94 -19.22 -0.48
CA GLY A 19 10.80 -18.33 -0.32
C GLY A 19 11.16 -17.34 0.78
N SER A 20 11.44 -16.10 0.40
CA SER A 20 11.41 -14.97 1.33
C SER A 20 9.99 -14.86 1.85
N PHE A 21 9.73 -15.38 3.04
CA PHE A 21 8.46 -15.17 3.71
C PHE A 21 8.38 -13.68 4.06
N ALA A 22 7.36 -13.03 3.50
CA ALA A 22 6.87 -11.74 3.91
C ALA A 22 6.83 -11.67 5.44
N GLY A 23 7.48 -10.67 6.00
CA GLY A 23 7.32 -10.35 7.41
C GLY A 23 5.86 -10.01 7.63
N CYS A 24 5.14 -10.87 8.36
CA CYS A 24 3.97 -10.43 9.11
C CYS A 24 4.49 -9.45 10.16
N LEU A 25 4.57 -8.17 9.80
CA LEU A 25 4.70 -7.10 10.77
C LEU A 25 3.36 -7.06 11.53
N ASP A 26 3.41 -7.38 12.82
CA ASP A 26 2.33 -7.12 13.76
C ASP A 26 1.89 -5.66 13.60
N GLY A 27 0.71 -5.45 13.00
CA GLY A 27 0.14 -4.12 12.80
C GLY A 27 -0.20 -3.48 14.16
N PRO A 28 -0.18 -2.13 14.25
CA PRO A 28 -0.64 -1.46 15.45
C PRO A 28 -2.11 -1.81 15.73
N SER A 29 -2.38 -2.23 16.96
CA SER A 29 -3.75 -2.48 17.43
C SER A 29 -4.50 -1.16 17.56
N SER A 30 -5.37 -0.89 16.59
CA SER A 30 -6.43 0.11 16.64
C SER A 30 -7.64 -0.50 15.92
N GLY A 31 -8.85 -0.37 16.47
CA GLY A 31 -10.08 -1.02 15.98
C GLY A 31 -10.60 -0.52 14.62
N GLY A 32 -9.71 -0.10 13.72
CA GLY A 32 -9.98 0.27 12.35
C GLY A 32 -10.14 -0.94 11.41
N PRO A 33 -10.48 -0.71 10.13
CA PRO A 33 -10.67 -1.79 9.18
C PRO A 33 -9.32 -2.47 8.88
N PRO A 34 -9.32 -3.79 8.61
CA PRO A 34 -8.11 -4.50 8.19
C PRO A 34 -7.55 -3.94 6.88
N TYR A 35 -6.22 -3.83 6.80
CA TYR A 35 -5.54 -3.28 5.64
C TYR A 35 -4.21 -3.96 5.32
N GLU A 36 -3.81 -3.88 4.06
CA GLU A 36 -2.51 -4.31 3.54
C GLU A 36 -1.88 -3.14 2.76
N THR A 37 -0.56 -3.01 2.76
CA THR A 37 0.14 -1.89 2.09
C THR A 37 1.25 -2.35 1.17
N ARG A 38 1.51 -1.56 0.12
CA ARG A 38 2.62 -1.71 -0.80
C ARG A 38 3.18 -0.33 -1.15
N GLU A 39 4.46 -0.11 -0.86
CA GLU A 39 5.15 1.14 -1.16
C GLU A 39 5.91 1.08 -2.49
N VAL A 40 5.81 2.14 -3.29
CA VAL A 40 6.48 2.28 -4.58
C VAL A 40 7.37 3.50 -4.55
N ASP A 41 8.68 3.26 -4.62
CA ASP A 41 9.74 4.27 -4.65
C ASP A 41 10.33 4.38 -6.06
N ASP A 42 9.69 5.13 -6.95
CA ASP A 42 10.32 5.50 -8.24
C ASP A 42 9.61 6.62 -9.03
N GLY A 43 8.92 7.56 -8.36
CA GLY A 43 8.30 8.66 -9.12
C GLY A 43 6.97 8.33 -9.81
N SER A 44 6.59 7.06 -9.91
CA SER A 44 5.45 6.60 -10.71
C SER A 44 4.10 7.11 -10.18
N LEU A 45 3.30 7.74 -11.05
CA LEU A 45 1.92 8.16 -10.79
C LEU A 45 0.95 7.07 -11.23
N PHE A 46 0.11 6.60 -10.31
CA PHE A 46 -0.73 5.42 -10.57
C PHE A 46 -2.20 5.73 -10.89
N GLY A 47 -2.68 6.97 -10.82
CA GLY A 47 -4.13 7.22 -10.89
C GLY A 47 -4.55 8.53 -11.57
N PRO A 48 -5.72 8.54 -12.24
CA PRO A 48 -6.27 9.76 -12.80
C PRO A 48 -6.62 10.75 -11.69
N GLY A 49 -6.24 12.02 -11.87
CA GLY A 49 -6.55 13.09 -10.92
C GLY A 49 -5.59 13.25 -9.74
N LEU A 50 -4.53 12.43 -9.64
CA LEU A 50 -3.48 12.61 -8.61
C LEU A 50 -2.46 13.72 -8.96
N GLN A 51 -2.58 14.35 -10.13
CA GLN A 51 -1.70 15.43 -10.59
C GLN A 51 -2.37 16.79 -10.36
N ASP A 52 -2.26 17.36 -9.15
CA ASP A 52 -2.55 18.78 -8.95
C ASP A 52 -1.30 19.62 -9.30
N GLU A 53 -1.40 20.45 -10.34
CA GLU A 53 -0.33 21.31 -10.82
C GLU A 53 -0.03 22.51 -9.90
N ASN A 54 -0.83 22.74 -8.84
CA ASN A 54 -0.72 23.91 -7.97
C ASN A 54 -0.04 23.66 -6.62
N GLU A 55 0.26 22.40 -6.25
CA GLU A 55 0.85 22.11 -4.94
C GLU A 55 2.38 22.20 -4.96
N ARG A 56 2.93 22.99 -4.02
CA ARG A 56 4.37 23.25 -3.88
C ARG A 56 5.18 22.04 -3.36
N ALA A 57 4.47 21.00 -2.93
CA ALA A 57 4.93 19.64 -2.67
C ALA A 57 3.80 18.72 -3.16
N TYR A 58 4.13 17.65 -3.89
CA TYR A 58 3.12 16.80 -4.52
C TYR A 58 2.44 15.93 -3.47
N TYR A 59 1.32 16.36 -2.91
CA TYR A 59 0.49 15.53 -2.04
C TYR A 59 -0.75 15.11 -2.80
N ALA A 60 -1.04 13.82 -2.85
CA ALA A 60 -2.26 13.37 -3.52
C ALA A 60 -2.81 12.12 -2.85
N ALA A 61 -4.13 12.02 -2.77
CA ALA A 61 -4.81 10.86 -2.20
C ALA A 61 -6.00 10.46 -3.06
N LEU A 62 -6.31 9.17 -3.10
CA LEU A 62 -7.41 8.64 -3.90
C LEU A 62 -7.95 7.36 -3.29
N VAL A 63 -9.23 7.08 -3.52
CA VAL A 63 -9.83 5.76 -3.32
C VAL A 63 -10.36 5.21 -4.65
N ALA A 64 -10.16 3.92 -4.89
CA ALA A 64 -10.45 3.26 -6.16
C ALA A 64 -11.16 1.92 -5.95
N ASP A 65 -12.17 1.69 -6.78
CA ASP A 65 -12.78 0.39 -7.01
C ASP A 65 -12.21 -0.28 -8.26
N ALA A 66 -12.74 -1.45 -8.63
CA ALA A 66 -12.32 -2.18 -9.82
C ALA A 66 -12.41 -1.33 -11.10
N GLU A 67 -13.46 -0.54 -11.27
CA GLU A 67 -13.66 0.31 -12.46
C GLU A 67 -12.59 1.40 -12.52
N ALA A 68 -12.37 2.11 -11.41
CA ALA A 68 -11.36 3.13 -11.26
C ALA A 68 -9.94 2.63 -11.59
N THR A 69 -9.58 1.42 -11.17
CA THR A 69 -8.24 0.86 -11.46
C THR A 69 -7.97 0.60 -12.93
N SER A 70 -9.01 0.51 -13.77
CA SER A 70 -8.84 0.37 -15.22
C SER A 70 -8.23 1.63 -15.88
N HIS A 71 -8.25 2.76 -15.17
CA HIS A 71 -7.69 4.03 -15.61
C HIS A 71 -6.27 4.30 -15.08
N PHE A 72 -5.68 3.35 -14.35
CA PHE A 72 -4.34 3.50 -13.80
C PHE A 72 -3.28 3.44 -14.92
N ASP A 73 -2.23 4.25 -14.80
CA ASP A 73 -1.08 4.17 -15.70
C ASP A 73 -0.18 3.00 -15.29
N TRP A 74 -0.33 1.89 -16.01
CA TRP A 74 0.44 0.67 -15.77
C TRP A 74 1.79 0.66 -16.50
N GLU A 75 2.11 1.65 -17.34
CA GLU A 75 3.37 1.67 -18.09
C GLU A 75 4.58 1.84 -17.16
N GLN A 76 4.36 2.47 -16.00
CA GLN A 76 5.39 2.77 -14.99
C GLN A 76 5.28 1.88 -13.73
N ALA A 77 4.36 0.91 -13.74
CA ALA A 77 4.12 0.00 -12.64
C ALA A 77 5.09 -1.18 -12.68
N GLY A 78 5.73 -1.51 -11.54
CA GLY A 78 6.45 -2.77 -11.41
C GLY A 78 5.48 -3.97 -11.37
N ASP A 79 5.98 -5.16 -11.73
CA ASP A 79 5.19 -6.40 -11.71
C ASP A 79 4.54 -6.65 -10.34
N ALA A 80 5.25 -6.33 -9.25
CA ALA A 80 4.75 -6.49 -7.88
C ALA A 80 3.60 -5.53 -7.55
N ASP A 81 3.62 -4.31 -8.07
CA ASP A 81 2.61 -3.28 -7.80
C ASP A 81 1.33 -3.60 -8.59
N ARG A 82 1.52 -4.07 -9.82
CA ARG A 82 0.46 -4.61 -10.65
C ARG A 82 -0.20 -5.82 -10.00
N ALA A 83 0.59 -6.80 -9.54
CA ALA A 83 0.07 -7.96 -8.83
C ALA A 83 -0.72 -7.57 -7.57
N PHE A 84 -0.22 -6.60 -6.79
CA PHE A 84 -0.93 -6.09 -5.61
C PHE A 84 -2.32 -5.54 -5.96
N VAL A 85 -2.46 -4.81 -7.07
CA VAL A 85 -3.78 -4.32 -7.50
C VAL A 85 -4.64 -5.45 -8.06
N GLU A 86 -4.11 -6.31 -8.91
CA GLU A 86 -4.83 -7.41 -9.56
C GLU A 86 -5.33 -8.48 -8.56
N GLU A 87 -4.63 -8.70 -7.46
CA GLU A 87 -5.03 -9.62 -6.38
C GLU A 87 -6.13 -9.06 -5.47
N THR A 88 -6.56 -7.81 -5.67
CA THR A 88 -7.59 -7.20 -4.83
C THR A 88 -8.97 -7.75 -5.15
N ASP A 89 -9.61 -8.37 -4.15
CA ASP A 89 -11.03 -8.73 -4.25
C ASP A 89 -11.91 -7.50 -4.00
N PHE A 90 -12.28 -6.81 -5.09
CA PHE A 90 -13.12 -5.61 -5.04
C PHE A 90 -14.57 -5.87 -4.59
N ALA A 91 -14.98 -7.12 -4.36
CA ALA A 91 -16.26 -7.42 -3.74
C ALA A 91 -16.26 -7.13 -2.23
N GLU A 92 -15.10 -7.26 -1.59
CA GLU A 92 -14.91 -7.14 -0.13
C GLU A 92 -13.87 -6.07 0.25
N SER A 93 -13.17 -5.53 -0.74
CA SER A 93 -12.10 -4.55 -0.53
C SER A 93 -12.17 -3.39 -1.51
N TYR A 94 -11.46 -2.33 -1.19
CA TYR A 94 -11.15 -1.25 -2.12
C TYR A 94 -9.69 -0.83 -1.97
N LEU A 95 -9.17 -0.13 -2.96
CA LEU A 95 -7.82 0.41 -2.90
C LEU A 95 -7.87 1.87 -2.48
N GLY A 96 -6.88 2.28 -1.72
CA GLY A 96 -6.50 3.67 -1.61
C GLY A 96 -5.06 3.87 -2.03
N LEU A 97 -4.79 5.10 -2.43
CA LEU A 97 -3.47 5.57 -2.83
C LEU A 97 -3.17 6.85 -2.06
N VAL A 98 -1.95 6.95 -1.56
CA VAL A 98 -1.36 8.21 -1.08
C VAL A 98 -0.06 8.42 -1.82
N GLN A 99 0.16 9.62 -2.35
CA GLN A 99 1.41 10.01 -2.97
C GLN A 99 1.98 11.23 -2.26
N VAL A 100 3.26 11.18 -1.98
CA VAL A 100 4.01 12.29 -1.40
C VAL A 100 5.28 12.50 -2.21
N GLY A 101 5.42 13.69 -2.78
CA GLY A 101 6.65 14.15 -3.41
C GLY A 101 7.67 14.63 -2.39
N GLN A 102 8.94 14.56 -2.78
CA GLN A 102 10.08 15.06 -2.00
C GLN A 102 10.42 14.25 -0.75
N LEU A 103 9.92 13.02 -0.61
CA LEU A 103 10.52 12.07 0.33
C LEU A 103 11.89 11.64 -0.18
N THR A 104 12.80 11.31 0.74
CA THR A 104 14.09 10.72 0.36
C THR A 104 13.89 9.22 0.11
N SER A 105 14.73 8.58 -0.70
CA SER A 105 14.62 7.12 -0.92
C SER A 105 14.92 6.25 0.31
N SER A 106 15.34 6.84 1.44
CA SER A 106 15.45 6.17 2.75
C SER A 106 14.21 6.33 3.62
N MET A 107 13.27 7.20 3.22
CA MET A 107 12.03 7.44 3.92
C MET A 107 10.95 6.46 3.45
N ARG A 108 10.20 5.92 4.41
CA ARG A 108 9.08 5.00 4.18
C ARG A 108 7.84 5.45 4.91
N PHE A 109 6.68 5.09 4.39
CA PHE A 109 5.41 5.27 5.07
C PHE A 109 5.19 4.21 6.15
N GLU A 110 4.61 4.65 7.26
CA GLU A 110 4.03 3.81 8.29
C GLU A 110 2.57 4.22 8.47
N VAL A 111 1.64 3.30 8.24
CA VAL A 111 0.22 3.52 8.56
C VAL A 111 0.07 3.41 10.07
N VAL A 112 -0.24 4.54 10.71
CA VAL A 112 -0.44 4.63 12.16
C VAL A 112 -1.87 4.27 12.52
N ASP A 113 -2.85 4.75 11.76
CA ASP A 113 -4.27 4.51 12.01
C ASP A 113 -5.10 4.67 10.73
N CYS A 114 -6.21 3.93 10.65
CA CYS A 114 -7.18 4.02 9.56
C CYS A 114 -8.59 4.10 10.14
N LYS A 115 -9.34 5.15 9.78
CA LYS A 115 -10.72 5.37 10.22
C LYS A 115 -11.64 5.45 9.03
N GLU A 116 -12.63 4.57 8.98
CA GLU A 116 -13.61 4.53 7.91
C GLU A 116 -15.01 4.91 8.42
N SER A 117 -15.62 5.90 7.78
CA SER A 117 -17.02 6.31 7.93
C SER A 117 -17.79 6.12 6.62
N ASP A 118 -19.12 6.28 6.65
CA ASP A 118 -19.99 5.93 5.50
C ASP A 118 -19.58 6.54 4.15
N VAL A 119 -19.02 7.75 4.15
CA VAL A 119 -18.58 8.44 2.91
C VAL A 119 -17.13 8.90 2.93
N ASN A 120 -16.45 8.81 4.08
CA ASN A 120 -15.07 9.30 4.23
C ASN A 120 -14.16 8.23 4.82
N LEU A 121 -12.96 8.13 4.25
CA LEU A 121 -11.82 7.46 4.83
C LEU A 121 -10.85 8.50 5.39
N THR A 122 -10.30 8.26 6.58
CA THR A 122 -9.16 9.01 7.11
C THR A 122 -8.00 8.04 7.32
N VAL A 123 -6.84 8.37 6.77
CA VAL A 123 -5.60 7.59 6.92
C VAL A 123 -4.59 8.48 7.64
N VAL A 124 -4.04 7.97 8.74
CA VAL A 124 -2.97 8.63 9.50
C VAL A 124 -1.68 7.92 9.17
N LEU A 125 -0.74 8.67 8.61
CA LEU A 125 0.57 8.21 8.15
C LEU A 125 1.68 8.92 8.92
N ALA A 126 2.70 8.16 9.27
CA ALA A 126 4.00 8.71 9.67
C ALA A 126 5.04 8.34 8.62
N VAL A 127 6.01 9.23 8.41
CA VAL A 127 7.19 8.94 7.59
C VAL A 127 8.35 8.59 8.51
N ARG A 128 8.94 7.42 8.29
CA ARG A 128 10.14 6.96 8.99
C ARG A 128 11.34 7.06 8.05
N ASP A 129 12.43 7.64 8.55
CA ASP A 129 13.70 7.73 7.83
C ASP A 129 14.71 6.81 8.53
N ASP A 130 14.97 5.65 7.93
CA ASP A 130 15.87 4.65 8.49
C ASP A 130 17.27 4.76 7.88
N GLU A 131 18.30 4.45 8.66
CA GLU A 131 19.67 4.41 8.15
C GLU A 131 19.86 3.25 7.14
N PRO A 132 20.65 3.43 6.07
CA PRO A 132 21.38 4.65 5.73
C PRO A 132 20.49 5.70 5.06
N HIS A 133 20.63 6.95 5.51
CA HIS A 133 19.91 8.09 4.94
C HIS A 133 20.30 8.35 3.47
N SER A 134 19.33 8.83 2.70
CA SER A 134 19.47 9.24 1.31
C SER A 134 19.20 10.73 1.15
N ASP A 135 19.92 11.40 0.24
CA ASP A 135 19.63 12.78 -0.17
C ASP A 135 18.76 12.83 -1.44
N ASP A 136 18.53 11.69 -2.09
CA ASP A 136 17.78 11.60 -3.35
C ASP A 136 16.29 11.78 -3.10
N ARG A 137 15.69 12.81 -3.72
CA ARG A 137 14.27 13.13 -3.59
C ARG A 137 13.46 12.40 -4.65
N VAL A 138 12.47 11.63 -4.21
CA VAL A 138 11.57 10.85 -5.06
C VAL A 138 10.11 11.20 -4.77
N ILE A 139 9.21 10.74 -5.66
CA ILE A 139 7.79 10.63 -5.31
C ILE A 139 7.58 9.21 -4.83
N THR A 140 7.07 9.09 -3.60
CA THR A 140 6.74 7.79 -3.01
C THR A 140 5.23 7.63 -3.01
N THR A 141 4.79 6.46 -3.47
CA THR A 141 3.37 6.07 -3.50
C THR A 141 3.13 4.96 -2.50
N LEU A 142 2.20 5.16 -1.59
CA LEU A 142 1.61 4.12 -0.76
C LEU A 142 0.33 3.61 -1.42
N LEU A 143 0.36 2.38 -1.92
CA LEU A 143 -0.84 1.62 -2.22
C LEU A 143 -1.32 0.95 -0.94
N PHE A 144 -2.60 1.03 -0.64
CA PHE A 144 -3.16 0.29 0.48
C PHE A 144 -4.51 -0.34 0.10
N ARG A 145 -4.69 -1.60 0.48
CA ARG A 145 -5.92 -2.34 0.30
C ARG A 145 -6.67 -2.32 1.61
N MET A 146 -7.89 -1.79 1.61
CA MET A 146 -8.78 -1.79 2.78
C MET A 146 -9.83 -2.87 2.57
N THR A 147 -9.91 -3.83 3.48
CA THR A 147 -11.03 -4.79 3.51
C THR A 147 -12.13 -4.20 4.39
N SER A 148 -13.34 -4.10 3.84
CA SER A 148 -14.47 -3.46 4.52
C SER A 148 -15.73 -4.30 4.38
N ASP A 149 -16.43 -4.50 5.50
CA ASP A 149 -17.76 -5.10 5.52
C ASP A 149 -18.81 -4.19 4.85
N ARG A 150 -18.46 -2.92 4.58
CA ARG A 150 -19.31 -1.98 3.87
C ARG A 150 -19.21 -2.21 2.37
N ARG A 151 -20.36 -2.42 1.71
CA ARG A 151 -20.46 -2.67 0.26
C ARG A 151 -20.19 -1.43 -0.62
N ARG A 152 -19.58 -0.37 -0.10
CA ARG A 152 -19.40 0.88 -0.84
C ARG A 152 -18.04 1.49 -0.54
N VAL A 153 -17.28 1.75 -1.61
CA VAL A 153 -16.05 2.52 -1.54
C VAL A 153 -16.37 3.96 -1.08
N PRO A 154 -15.61 4.51 -0.11
CA PRO A 154 -15.74 5.90 0.31
C PRO A 154 -15.70 6.89 -0.87
N GLU A 155 -16.32 8.05 -0.71
CA GLU A 155 -16.31 9.11 -1.73
C GLU A 155 -15.09 10.01 -1.56
N ASN A 156 -14.62 10.20 -0.32
CA ASN A 156 -13.49 11.04 0.01
C ASN A 156 -12.46 10.29 0.84
N VAL A 157 -11.20 10.71 0.71
CA VAL A 157 -10.09 10.31 1.57
C VAL A 157 -9.41 11.55 2.12
N ALA A 158 -9.16 11.56 3.43
CA ALA A 158 -8.32 12.54 4.11
C ALA A 158 -7.06 11.85 4.62
N VAL A 159 -5.92 12.51 4.49
CA VAL A 159 -4.63 12.03 4.95
C VAL A 159 -4.09 13.01 5.98
N GLU A 160 -3.69 12.47 7.13
CA GLU A 160 -2.88 13.14 8.14
C GLU A 160 -1.47 12.57 8.04
N LEU A 161 -0.47 13.40 7.73
CA LEU A 161 0.90 12.96 7.45
C LEU A 161 1.90 13.65 8.38
N ASP A 162 2.60 12.85 9.19
CA ASP A 162 3.70 13.32 10.03
C ASP A 162 5.06 13.02 9.35
N VAL A 163 5.85 14.07 9.09
CA VAL A 163 7.23 13.98 8.54
C VAL A 163 8.21 14.66 9.48
N GLY A 164 8.92 13.87 10.30
CA GLY A 164 9.77 14.42 11.36
C GLY A 164 8.95 15.25 12.35
N ASP A 165 9.28 16.55 12.48
CA ASP A 165 8.56 17.50 13.35
C ASP A 165 7.45 18.29 12.61
N HIS A 166 7.15 17.92 11.36
CA HIS A 166 6.20 18.61 10.50
C HIS A 166 4.93 17.77 10.29
N HIS A 167 3.77 18.42 10.30
CA HIS A 167 2.47 17.78 10.09
C HIS A 167 1.77 18.42 8.89
N GLU A 168 1.28 17.57 7.98
CA GLU A 168 0.52 17.96 6.80
C GLU A 168 -0.83 17.27 6.74
N THR A 169 -1.83 17.97 6.21
CA THR A 169 -3.15 17.40 5.96
C THR A 169 -3.56 17.69 4.53
N PHE A 170 -3.98 16.66 3.81
CA PHE A 170 -4.49 16.79 2.45
C PHE A 170 -5.61 15.78 2.21
N SER A 171 -6.34 15.98 1.12
CA SER A 171 -7.51 15.16 0.82
C SER A 171 -7.62 14.89 -0.66
N GLY A 172 -8.31 13.82 -0.99
CA GLY A 172 -8.74 13.55 -2.35
C GLY A 172 -10.05 12.79 -2.39
N GLY A 173 -10.37 12.32 -3.58
CA GLY A 173 -11.67 11.74 -3.89
C GLY A 173 -11.59 10.32 -4.43
N ARG A 174 -12.76 9.82 -4.81
CA ARG A 174 -12.87 8.57 -5.54
C ARG A 174 -12.46 8.76 -7.00
N ALA A 175 -11.62 7.87 -7.52
CA ALA A 175 -11.25 7.90 -8.93
C ALA A 175 -12.45 7.71 -9.86
N GLY A 176 -12.43 8.40 -11.00
CA GLY A 176 -13.49 8.35 -12.01
C GLY A 176 -14.70 9.25 -11.69
N THR A 177 -14.70 9.96 -10.57
CA THR A 177 -15.68 11.03 -10.31
C THR A 177 -15.09 12.33 -10.84
N ASP A 178 -15.48 12.73 -12.06
CA ASP A 178 -15.14 14.05 -12.61
C ASP A 178 -15.47 15.13 -11.56
N SER A 179 -14.46 15.92 -11.17
CA SER A 179 -14.65 17.20 -10.48
C SER A 179 -14.63 18.33 -11.48
#